data_AF-A0A1F5X8M1-F1
#
_entry.id   AF-A0A1F5X8M1-F1
#
_cell.length_a   1.000
_cell.length_b   1.000
_cell.length_c   1.000
_cell.angle_alpha   90.00
_cell.angle_beta   90.00
_cell.angle_gamma   90.00
#
_symmetry.space_group_name_H-M   'P 1'
#
loop_
_entity.id
_entity.type
_entity.pdbx_description
1 polymer ?
#
loop_
_entity_poly.entity_id
_entity_poly.type
_entity_poly.pdbx_seq_one_letter_code
_entity_poly.pdbx_strand_id
1 'polypeptide(L)'
;MENFDPIGGGFLIKRIVDFFSGASGGSGGDFSAVYSILAVFKIIFILFLALFICGIVYVIYELRKFRPKYKLVYRESTVPQKKIMKSHWGKIMERFNAGTESDWRLAIVEADSLVDEVFKKIGFAGETLGDRISSISEQEVHSVAELKSAHQVRNNLVHTPGYKLSREDADRTMRHYHKVLEELEMI
;
A
#
# COMPACT_ATOMS: atom_id res chain seq x y z
N MET A 1 -58.52 32.19 24.37
CA MET A 1 -57.94 31.24 23.40
C MET A 1 -56.67 30.70 24.05
N GLU A 2 -56.79 29.56 24.71
CA GLU A 2 -55.67 28.88 25.37
C GLU A 2 -54.84 28.16 24.30
N ASN A 3 -53.55 28.47 24.23
CA ASN A 3 -52.62 27.80 23.34
C ASN A 3 -52.38 26.37 23.84
N PHE A 4 -53.14 25.42 23.28
CA PHE A 4 -52.97 24.00 23.48
C PHE A 4 -51.72 23.54 22.71
N ASP A 5 -50.67 23.12 23.43
CA ASP A 5 -49.44 22.52 22.88
C ASP A 5 -49.58 20.98 22.94
N PRO A 6 -49.94 20.31 21.83
CA PRO A 6 -50.34 18.91 21.85
C PRO A 6 -49.16 17.92 21.97
N ILE A 7 -47.91 18.39 21.96
CA ILE A 7 -46.72 17.52 21.87
C ILE A 7 -45.78 17.71 23.08
N GLY A 8 -46.09 18.60 24.03
CA GLY A 8 -45.28 18.78 25.25
C GLY A 8 -43.88 19.36 24.99
N GLY A 9 -43.63 19.87 23.79
CA GLY A 9 -42.34 20.44 23.39
C GLY A 9 -42.02 21.74 24.13
N GLY A 10 -43.04 22.55 24.44
CA GLY A 10 -42.86 23.80 25.20
C GLY A 10 -42.30 23.57 26.61
N PHE A 11 -42.59 22.44 27.24
CA PHE A 11 -42.04 22.08 28.56
C PHE A 11 -40.55 21.76 28.50
N LEU A 12 -40.12 21.00 27.49
CA LEU A 12 -38.71 20.66 27.27
C LEU A 12 -37.89 21.86 26.83
N ILE A 13 -38.42 22.69 25.93
CA ILE A 13 -37.75 23.93 25.49
C ILE A 13 -37.59 24.89 26.66
N LYS A 14 -38.62 25.05 27.50
CA LYS A 14 -38.52 25.91 28.69
C LYS A 14 -37.50 25.38 29.69
N ARG A 15 -37.42 24.06 29.91
CA ARG A 15 -36.39 23.44 30.77
C ARG A 15 -34.98 23.59 30.22
N ILE A 16 -34.80 23.49 28.90
CA ILE A 16 -33.51 23.72 28.25
C ILE A 16 -33.11 25.19 28.36
N VAL A 17 -34.04 26.11 28.10
CA VAL A 17 -33.82 27.55 28.24
C VAL A 17 -33.52 27.93 29.69
N ASP A 18 -34.25 27.40 30.67
CA ASP A 18 -34.04 27.65 32.10
C ASP A 18 -32.69 27.08 32.60
N PHE A 19 -32.23 25.97 32.02
CA PHE A 19 -30.91 25.38 32.27
C PHE A 19 -29.77 26.25 31.69
N PHE A 20 -29.96 26.82 30.51
CA PHE A 20 -28.96 27.71 29.87
C PHE A 20 -29.01 29.16 30.35
N SER A 21 -30.15 29.64 30.84
CA SER A 21 -30.34 31.01 31.36
C SER A 21 -30.11 31.14 32.86
N GLY A 22 -29.78 30.04 33.55
CA GLY A 22 -29.38 30.06 34.96
C GLY A 22 -30.52 30.30 35.95
N ALA A 23 -31.77 30.04 35.56
CA ALA A 23 -32.96 30.31 36.35
C ALA A 23 -33.46 29.11 37.19
N SER A 24 -32.59 28.15 37.53
CA SER A 24 -32.89 27.21 38.63
C SER A 24 -32.58 27.87 39.96
N GLY A 25 -33.60 28.51 40.55
CA GLY A 25 -33.58 28.92 41.95
C GLY A 25 -33.35 27.70 42.85
N GLY A 26 -32.15 27.61 43.41
CA GLY A 26 -31.75 26.51 44.29
C GLY A 26 -30.32 26.69 44.78
N SER A 27 -30.18 27.45 45.87
CA SER A 27 -28.94 27.74 46.61
C SER A 27 -27.85 28.48 45.83
N GLY A 28 -27.34 29.57 46.40
CA GLY A 28 -26.01 30.10 46.06
C GLY A 28 -24.94 29.12 46.49
N GLY A 29 -24.92 27.92 45.90
CA GLY A 29 -23.79 27.01 45.98
C GLY A 29 -22.72 27.58 45.07
N ASP A 30 -21.51 27.71 45.59
CA ASP A 30 -20.35 28.27 44.89
C ASP A 30 -20.20 27.66 43.49
N PHE A 31 -20.78 28.32 42.48
CA PHE A 31 -20.59 27.96 41.08
C PHE A 31 -19.09 27.93 40.74
N SER A 32 -18.27 28.65 41.51
CA SER A 32 -16.80 28.59 41.51
C SER A 32 -16.26 27.16 41.67
N ALA A 33 -16.81 26.33 42.56
CA ALA A 33 -16.36 24.96 42.75
C ALA A 33 -16.68 24.09 41.53
N VAL A 34 -17.89 24.23 40.98
CA VAL A 34 -18.31 23.54 39.75
C VAL A 34 -17.47 23.97 38.54
N TYR A 35 -17.23 25.28 38.38
CA TYR A 35 -16.36 25.81 37.33
C TYR A 35 -14.91 25.34 37.47
N SER A 36 -14.39 25.25 38.71
CA SER A 36 -13.05 24.73 38.99
C SER A 36 -12.92 23.27 38.62
N ILE A 37 -13.90 22.44 38.97
CA ILE A 37 -13.94 21.02 38.59
C ILE A 37 -14.00 20.87 37.06
N LEU A 38 -14.89 21.62 36.39
CA LEU A 38 -14.99 21.61 34.93
C LEU A 38 -13.71 22.12 34.25
N ALA A 39 -12.99 23.07 34.86
CA ALA A 39 -11.71 23.56 34.34
C ALA A 39 -10.63 22.48 34.39
N VAL A 40 -10.56 21.69 35.47
CA VAL A 40 -9.64 20.55 35.57
C VAL A 40 -9.95 19.50 34.51
N PHE A 41 -11.23 19.15 34.32
CA PHE A 41 -11.62 18.20 33.27
C PHE A 41 -11.29 18.71 31.86
N LYS A 42 -11.46 20.02 31.59
CA LYS A 42 -11.06 20.63 30.31
C LYS A 42 -9.55 20.50 30.07
N ILE A 43 -8.72 20.75 31.08
CA ILE A 43 -7.26 20.64 30.96
C ILE A 43 -6.86 19.18 30.67
N ILE A 44 -7.43 18.22 31.40
CA ILE A 44 -7.17 16.78 31.16
C ILE A 44 -7.59 16.39 29.74
N PHE A 45 -8.75 16.85 29.29
CA PHE A 45 -9.23 16.59 27.93
C PHE A 45 -8.31 17.18 26.85
N ILE A 46 -7.82 18.41 27.04
CA ILE A 46 -6.89 19.06 26.11
C ILE A 46 -5.56 18.29 26.04
N LEU A 47 -5.04 17.83 27.19
CA LEU A 47 -3.83 17.02 27.24
C LEU A 47 -4.01 15.68 26.52
N PHE A 48 -5.17 15.03 26.72
CA PHE A 48 -5.49 13.76 26.06
C PHE A 48 -5.65 13.94 24.55
N LEU A 49 -6.30 15.02 24.12
CA LEU A 49 -6.42 15.39 22.70
C LEU A 49 -5.03 15.65 22.08
N ALA A 50 -4.17 16.40 22.76
CA ALA A 50 -2.81 16.65 22.31
C ALA A 50 -2.00 15.36 22.18
N LEU A 51 -2.12 14.44 23.15
CA LEU A 51 -1.48 13.13 23.11
C LEU A 51 -1.93 12.32 21.88
N PHE A 52 -3.24 12.26 21.61
CA PHE A 52 -3.76 11.57 20.44
C PHE A 52 -3.33 12.23 19.13
N ILE A 53 -3.30 13.56 19.04
CA ILE A 53 -2.82 14.26 17.85
C ILE A 53 -1.35 13.93 17.62
N CYS A 54 -0.51 13.98 18.65
CA CYS A 54 0.90 13.57 18.55
C CYS A 54 1.04 12.10 18.15
N GLY A 55 0.22 11.21 18.71
CA GLY A 55 0.19 9.79 18.35
C GLY A 55 -0.23 9.57 16.90
N ILE A 56 -1.26 10.27 16.42
CA ILE A 56 -1.72 10.22 15.03
C ILE A 56 -0.63 10.76 14.10
N VAL A 57 0.01 11.89 14.43
CA VAL A 57 1.11 12.45 13.64
C VAL A 57 2.31 11.49 13.61
N TYR A 58 2.66 10.87 14.74
CA TYR A 58 3.71 9.87 14.83
C TYR A 58 3.40 8.64 13.97
N VAL A 59 2.19 8.09 14.10
CA VAL A 59 1.71 6.96 13.30
C VAL A 59 1.65 7.32 11.82
N ILE A 60 1.23 8.54 11.44
CA ILE A 60 1.26 9.02 10.05
C ILE A 60 2.70 9.20 9.54
N TYR A 61 3.62 9.67 10.37
CA TYR A 61 5.03 9.81 10.01
C TYR A 61 5.69 8.44 9.80
N GLU A 62 5.46 7.51 10.71
CA GLU A 62 5.97 6.14 10.60
C GLU A 62 5.29 5.40 9.45
N LEU A 63 3.97 5.53 9.29
CA LEU A 63 3.26 5.02 8.11
C LEU A 63 3.74 5.70 6.83
N ARG A 64 4.20 6.95 6.81
CA ARG A 64 4.78 7.57 5.59
C ARG A 64 6.14 6.96 5.23
N LYS A 65 6.88 6.47 6.22
CA LYS A 65 8.11 5.70 6.02
C LYS A 65 7.81 4.28 5.49
N PHE A 66 6.65 3.74 5.85
CA PHE A 66 6.18 2.40 5.43
C PHE A 66 5.07 2.39 4.35
N ARG A 67 4.62 3.55 3.85
CA ARG A 67 3.55 3.63 2.84
C ARG A 67 4.18 3.55 1.46
N PRO A 68 4.00 2.44 0.72
CA PRO A 68 4.30 2.45 -0.70
C PRO A 68 3.45 3.55 -1.34
N LYS A 69 4.10 4.40 -2.16
CA LYS A 69 3.43 5.44 -2.93
C LYS A 69 2.62 4.78 -4.04
N TYR A 70 1.44 4.23 -3.75
CA TYR A 70 0.51 3.82 -4.79
C TYR A 70 -0.20 5.07 -5.35
N LYS A 71 0.42 5.68 -6.36
CA LYS A 71 -0.34 5.86 -7.59
C LYS A 71 0.15 4.73 -8.46
N LEU A 72 -0.67 3.70 -8.66
CA LEU A 72 -0.59 2.92 -9.89
C LEU A 72 -0.84 3.95 -10.99
N VAL A 73 0.23 4.60 -11.44
CA VAL A 73 0.21 5.25 -12.73
C VAL A 73 0.26 4.07 -13.68
N TYR A 74 -0.89 3.43 -13.88
CA TYR A 74 -1.15 2.74 -15.13
C TYR A 74 -1.13 3.82 -16.20
N ARG A 75 0.09 4.25 -16.55
CA ARG A 75 0.33 4.96 -17.78
C ARG A 75 0.21 3.84 -18.78
N GLU A 76 -0.98 3.72 -19.37
CA GLU A 76 -1.20 2.97 -20.60
C GLU A 76 0.08 3.12 -21.41
N SER A 77 0.85 2.03 -21.52
CA SER A 77 2.22 2.11 -21.99
C SER A 77 2.16 2.89 -23.29
N THR A 78 2.89 4.00 -23.38
CA THR A 78 2.93 4.70 -24.66
C THR A 78 3.37 3.65 -25.66
N VAL A 79 2.61 3.45 -26.73
CA VAL A 79 2.83 2.38 -27.74
C VAL A 79 4.32 2.14 -28.08
N PRO A 80 5.21 3.16 -28.10
CA PRO A 80 6.66 2.95 -28.22
C PRO A 80 7.29 2.05 -27.15
N GLN A 81 6.93 2.19 -25.87
CA GLN A 81 7.54 1.45 -24.75
C GLN A 81 7.21 -0.04 -24.78
N LYS A 82 5.96 -0.42 -25.01
CA LYS A 82 5.56 -1.83 -25.19
C LYS A 82 6.31 -2.47 -26.35
N LYS A 83 6.45 -1.77 -27.48
CA LYS A 83 7.22 -2.25 -28.63
C LYS A 83 8.69 -2.49 -28.29
N ILE A 84 9.31 -1.60 -27.51
CA ILE A 84 10.69 -1.76 -27.05
C ILE A 84 10.82 -2.98 -26.12
N MET A 85 9.92 -3.13 -25.14
CA MET A 85 9.98 -4.25 -24.19
C MET A 85 9.72 -5.59 -24.87
N LYS A 86 8.74 -5.66 -25.77
CA LYS A 86 8.49 -6.83 -26.62
C LYS A 86 9.69 -7.19 -27.50
N SER A 87 10.34 -6.19 -28.08
CA SER A 87 11.56 -6.40 -28.88
C SER A 87 12.71 -6.92 -28.01
N HIS A 88 12.89 -6.37 -26.80
CA HIS A 88 13.91 -6.83 -25.86
C HIS A 88 13.64 -8.27 -25.43
N TRP A 89 12.41 -8.59 -25.02
CA TRP A 89 12.00 -9.94 -24.68
C TRP A 89 12.24 -10.93 -25.83
N GLY A 90 11.92 -10.54 -27.07
CA GLY A 90 12.18 -11.35 -28.25
C GLY A 90 13.66 -11.72 -28.42
N LYS A 91 14.58 -10.79 -28.18
CA LYS A 91 16.03 -11.05 -28.23
C LYS A 91 16.50 -12.00 -27.14
N ILE A 92 15.96 -11.88 -25.93
CA ILE A 92 16.24 -12.80 -24.82
C ILE A 92 15.79 -14.21 -25.22
N MET A 93 14.59 -14.34 -25.78
CA MET A 93 14.02 -15.63 -26.18
C MET A 93 14.75 -16.27 -27.36
N GLU A 94 15.20 -15.48 -28.34
CA GLU A 94 16.02 -15.95 -29.46
C GLU A 94 17.32 -16.59 -28.96
N ARG A 95 18.04 -15.90 -28.08
CA ARG A 95 19.26 -16.43 -27.45
C ARG A 95 18.98 -17.67 -26.62
N PHE A 96 17.91 -17.66 -25.83
CA PHE A 96 17.53 -18.77 -24.98
C PHE A 96 17.20 -20.04 -25.78
N ASN A 97 16.56 -19.90 -26.94
CA ASN A 97 16.16 -21.03 -27.79
C ASN A 97 17.33 -21.63 -28.58
N ALA A 98 18.24 -20.80 -29.09
CA ALA A 98 19.39 -21.26 -29.88
C ALA A 98 20.61 -21.64 -29.02
N GLY A 99 20.58 -21.28 -27.74
CA GLY A 99 21.75 -21.28 -26.88
C GLY A 99 21.99 -22.56 -26.08
N THR A 100 23.14 -22.55 -25.41
CA THR A 100 23.64 -23.56 -24.48
C THR A 100 23.26 -23.22 -23.02
N GLU A 101 23.69 -24.03 -22.05
CA GLU A 101 23.44 -23.75 -20.63
C GLU A 101 23.94 -22.36 -20.19
N SER A 102 25.07 -21.87 -20.72
CA SER A 102 25.54 -20.51 -20.43
C SER A 102 24.61 -19.43 -20.98
N ASP A 103 24.04 -19.66 -22.16
CA ASP A 103 23.08 -18.75 -22.77
C ASP A 103 21.76 -18.74 -22.01
N TRP A 104 21.31 -19.89 -21.50
CA TRP A 104 20.12 -19.98 -20.65
C TRP A 104 20.31 -19.23 -19.34
N ARG A 105 21.48 -19.36 -18.71
CA ARG A 105 21.82 -18.61 -17.50
C ARG A 105 21.76 -17.10 -17.74
N LEU A 106 22.39 -16.64 -18.83
CA LEU A 106 22.38 -15.23 -19.18
C LEU A 106 20.96 -14.74 -19.48
N ALA A 107 20.18 -15.50 -20.25
CA ALA A 107 18.80 -15.15 -20.58
C ALA A 107 17.90 -15.05 -19.34
N ILE A 108 18.06 -15.94 -18.34
CA ILE A 108 17.32 -15.87 -17.07
C ILE A 108 17.67 -14.62 -16.27
N VAL A 109 18.96 -14.23 -16.24
CA VAL A 109 19.41 -13.01 -15.55
C VAL A 109 18.88 -11.75 -16.25
N GLU A 110 18.88 -11.75 -17.59
CA GLU A 110 18.31 -10.65 -18.37
C GLU A 110 16.78 -10.57 -18.24
N ALA A 111 16.09 -11.71 -18.21
CA ALA A 111 14.65 -11.77 -17.99
C ALA A 111 14.25 -11.21 -16.63
N ASP A 112 14.98 -11.57 -15.57
CA ASP A 112 14.80 -11.00 -14.22
C ASP A 112 14.99 -9.47 -14.21
N SER A 113 16.05 -9.01 -14.88
CA SER A 113 16.34 -7.56 -15.01
C SER A 113 15.24 -6.83 -15.79
N LEU A 114 14.70 -7.46 -16.84
CA LEU A 114 13.59 -6.91 -17.64
C LEU A 114 12.32 -6.75 -16.80
N VAL A 115 11.98 -7.75 -15.99
CA VAL A 115 10.83 -7.66 -15.07
C VAL A 115 11.06 -6.58 -14.02
N ASP A 116 12.27 -6.44 -13.50
CA ASP A 116 12.60 -5.36 -12.57
C ASP A 116 12.39 -3.97 -13.19
N GLU A 117 12.80 -3.78 -14.45
CA GLU A 117 12.51 -2.54 -15.18
C GLU A 117 11.01 -2.30 -15.37
N VAL A 118 10.23 -3.34 -15.70
CA VAL A 118 8.76 -3.24 -15.80
C VAL A 118 8.18 -2.80 -14.47
N PHE A 119 8.58 -3.46 -13.38
CA PHE A 119 8.02 -3.19 -12.05
C PHE A 119 8.35 -1.78 -11.58
N LYS A 120 9.58 -1.31 -11.83
CA LYS A 120 10.00 0.08 -11.62
C LYS A 120 9.16 1.08 -12.41
N LYS A 121 8.85 0.77 -13.68
CA LYS A 121 8.03 1.64 -14.55
C LYS A 121 6.57 1.71 -14.10
N ILE A 122 6.00 0.60 -13.64
CA ILE A 122 4.63 0.53 -13.11
C ILE A 122 4.54 1.23 -11.74
N GLY A 123 5.64 1.23 -10.98
CA GLY A 123 5.74 1.95 -9.71
C GLY A 123 5.66 1.05 -8.47
N PHE A 124 5.98 -0.24 -8.60
CA PHE A 124 6.06 -1.13 -7.44
C PHE A 124 7.20 -0.72 -6.51
N ALA A 125 6.90 -0.67 -5.21
CA ALA A 125 7.81 -0.20 -4.18
C ALA A 125 8.81 -1.29 -3.76
N GLY A 126 10.04 -0.87 -3.42
CA GLY A 126 11.13 -1.77 -3.03
C GLY A 126 12.46 -1.26 -3.58
N GLU A 127 13.57 -1.60 -2.92
CA GLU A 127 14.91 -1.25 -3.41
C GLU A 127 15.35 -2.24 -4.49
N THR A 128 15.22 -3.53 -4.18
CA THR A 128 15.53 -4.65 -5.06
C THR A 128 14.29 -5.24 -5.72
N LEU A 129 14.47 -6.05 -6.77
CA LEU A 129 13.37 -6.84 -7.34
C LEU A 129 12.75 -7.77 -6.29
N GLY A 130 13.58 -8.38 -5.44
CA GLY A 130 13.11 -9.27 -4.36
C GLY A 130 12.19 -8.55 -3.37
N ASP A 131 12.50 -7.30 -3.01
CA ASP A 131 11.64 -6.47 -2.16
C ASP A 131 10.32 -6.15 -2.86
N ARG A 132 10.38 -5.80 -4.16
CA ARG A 132 9.18 -5.54 -4.97
C ARG A 132 8.28 -6.76 -5.04
N ILE A 133 8.81 -7.92 -5.41
CA ILE A 133 8.07 -9.20 -5.46
C ILE A 133 7.43 -9.52 -4.11
N SER A 134 8.17 -9.29 -3.01
CA SER A 134 7.68 -9.61 -1.66
C SER A 134 6.58 -8.67 -1.16
N SER A 135 6.46 -7.47 -1.73
CA SER A 135 5.43 -6.49 -1.39
C SER A 135 4.17 -6.58 -2.25
N ILE A 136 4.26 -7.24 -3.41
CA ILE A 136 3.14 -7.43 -4.33
C ILE A 136 2.25 -8.56 -3.84
N SER A 137 0.94 -8.31 -3.79
CA SER A 137 -0.07 -9.33 -3.49
C SER A 137 -0.52 -10.08 -4.74
N GLU A 138 -1.01 -11.31 -4.58
CA GLU A 138 -1.61 -12.10 -5.68
C GLU A 138 -2.87 -11.43 -6.28
N GLN A 139 -3.44 -10.45 -5.60
CA GLN A 139 -4.56 -9.64 -6.10
C GLN A 139 -4.09 -8.56 -7.09
N GLU A 140 -2.84 -8.10 -6.96
CA GLU A 140 -2.25 -7.09 -7.83
C GLU A 140 -1.55 -7.73 -9.04
N VAL A 141 -0.88 -8.86 -8.82
CA VAL A 141 -0.25 -9.68 -9.87
C VAL A 141 -0.50 -11.15 -9.54
N HIS A 142 -1.39 -11.80 -10.29
CA HIS A 142 -1.78 -13.19 -10.11
C HIS A 142 -0.61 -14.16 -10.28
N SER A 143 0.36 -13.84 -11.15
CA SER A 143 1.56 -14.66 -11.39
C SER A 143 2.75 -14.37 -10.46
N VAL A 144 2.56 -13.62 -9.37
CA VAL A 144 3.65 -13.24 -8.45
C VAL A 144 4.30 -14.45 -7.76
N ALA A 145 3.55 -15.52 -7.49
CA ALA A 145 4.07 -16.73 -6.87
C ALA A 145 5.09 -17.44 -7.80
N GLU A 146 4.73 -17.58 -9.07
CA GLU A 146 5.61 -18.10 -10.11
C GLU A 146 6.84 -17.22 -10.33
N LEU A 147 6.65 -15.90 -10.30
CA LEU A 147 7.76 -14.94 -10.40
C LEU A 147 8.75 -15.11 -9.26
N LYS A 148 8.27 -15.32 -8.03
CA LYS A 148 9.12 -15.57 -6.87
C LYS A 148 9.97 -16.83 -7.06
N SER A 149 9.38 -17.90 -7.59
CA SER A 149 10.13 -19.11 -7.95
C SER A 149 11.18 -18.86 -9.03
N ALA A 150 10.86 -18.08 -10.06
CA ALA A 150 11.82 -17.71 -11.11
C ALA A 150 12.99 -16.87 -10.57
N HIS A 151 12.70 -15.90 -9.71
CA HIS A 151 13.69 -15.05 -9.05
C HIS A 151 14.64 -15.86 -8.15
N GLN A 152 14.11 -16.88 -7.45
CA GLN A 152 14.95 -17.80 -6.67
C GLN A 152 15.93 -18.59 -7.55
N VAL A 153 15.49 -19.08 -8.72
CA VAL A 153 16.39 -19.73 -9.68
C VAL A 153 17.50 -18.76 -10.11
N ARG A 154 17.15 -17.51 -10.46
CA ARG A 154 18.14 -16.48 -10.80
C ARG A 154 19.14 -16.26 -9.67
N ASN A 155 18.68 -16.16 -8.42
CA ASN A 155 19.56 -15.98 -7.26
C ASN A 155 20.51 -17.16 -7.10
N ASN A 156 20.05 -18.39 -7.29
CA ASN A 156 20.91 -19.57 -7.26
C ASN A 156 21.97 -19.53 -8.37
N LEU A 157 21.61 -19.11 -9.59
CA LEU A 157 22.56 -18.98 -10.70
C LEU A 157 23.71 -18.03 -10.40
N VAL A 158 23.44 -16.93 -9.71
CA VAL A 158 24.43 -15.88 -9.43
C VAL A 158 25.22 -16.17 -8.16
N HIS A 159 24.57 -16.69 -7.11
CA HIS A 159 25.17 -16.79 -5.78
C HIS A 159 25.61 -18.19 -5.39
N THR A 160 25.23 -19.23 -6.13
CA THR A 160 25.62 -20.62 -5.84
C THR A 160 26.62 -21.15 -6.87
N PRO A 161 27.93 -21.21 -6.53
CA PRO A 161 28.93 -21.78 -7.42
C PRO A 161 28.59 -23.24 -7.77
N GLY A 162 28.69 -23.59 -9.06
CA GLY A 162 28.41 -24.94 -9.52
C GLY A 162 26.93 -25.33 -9.59
N TYR A 163 26.00 -24.38 -9.43
CA TYR A 163 24.58 -24.64 -9.64
C TYR A 163 24.33 -25.14 -11.07
N LYS A 164 23.80 -26.35 -11.20
CA LYS A 164 23.44 -26.97 -12.48
C LYS A 164 22.05 -26.51 -12.89
N LEU A 165 21.93 -25.98 -14.10
CA LEU A 165 20.66 -25.57 -14.66
C LEU A 165 20.24 -26.57 -15.73
N SER A 166 19.22 -27.37 -15.44
CA SER A 166 18.65 -28.27 -16.45
C SER A 166 17.88 -27.45 -17.50
N ARG A 167 17.77 -27.98 -18.73
CA ARG A 167 16.96 -27.34 -19.78
C ARG A 167 15.51 -27.16 -19.33
N GLU A 168 14.95 -28.17 -18.66
CA GLU A 168 13.57 -28.15 -18.17
C GLU A 168 13.34 -27.06 -17.12
N ASP A 169 14.26 -26.91 -16.16
CA ASP A 169 14.20 -25.85 -15.16
C ASP A 169 14.36 -24.47 -15.79
N ALA A 170 15.23 -24.36 -16.79
CA ALA A 170 15.42 -23.13 -17.55
C ALA A 170 14.14 -22.75 -18.30
N ASP A 171 13.52 -23.70 -19.00
CA ASP A 171 12.27 -23.49 -19.73
C ASP A 171 11.14 -23.10 -18.79
N ARG A 172 11.04 -23.76 -17.63
CA ARG A 172 10.04 -23.43 -16.59
C ARG A 172 10.25 -22.02 -16.04
N THR A 173 11.49 -21.64 -15.76
CA THR A 173 11.86 -20.31 -15.28
C THR A 173 11.49 -19.23 -16.29
N MET A 174 11.81 -19.44 -17.57
CA MET A 174 11.45 -18.50 -18.63
C MET A 174 9.94 -18.36 -18.82
N ARG A 175 9.17 -19.44 -18.69
CA ARG A 175 7.70 -19.39 -18.71
C ARG A 175 7.12 -18.54 -17.59
N HIS A 176 7.70 -18.58 -16.39
CA HIS A 176 7.25 -17.77 -15.27
C HIS A 176 7.48 -16.26 -15.52
N TYR A 177 8.63 -15.88 -16.06
CA TYR A 177 8.86 -14.49 -16.48
C TYR A 177 7.92 -14.06 -17.62
N HIS A 178 7.69 -14.93 -18.61
CA HIS A 178 6.75 -14.67 -19.69
C HIS A 178 5.35 -14.36 -19.15
N LYS A 179 4.85 -15.19 -18.23
CA LYS A 179 3.51 -15.08 -17.67
C LYS A 179 3.27 -13.72 -17.00
N VAL A 180 4.23 -13.24 -16.21
CA VAL A 180 4.15 -11.89 -15.59
C VAL A 180 4.16 -10.79 -16.63
N LEU A 181 5.06 -10.85 -17.62
CA LEU A 181 5.18 -9.81 -18.64
C LEU A 181 3.93 -9.72 -19.51
N GLU A 182 3.32 -10.87 -19.81
CA GLU A 182 2.05 -10.98 -20.53
C GLU A 182 0.88 -10.46 -19.69
N GLU A 183 0.80 -10.84 -18.41
CA GLU A 183 -0.21 -10.35 -17.47
C GLU A 183 -0.18 -8.83 -17.32
N LEU A 184 1.01 -8.23 -17.33
CA LEU A 184 1.22 -6.78 -17.27
C LEU A 184 1.12 -6.09 -18.64
N GLU A 185 0.72 -6.82 -19.68
CA GLU A 185 0.58 -6.35 -21.06
C GLU A 185 1.85 -5.70 -21.65
N MET A 186 3.04 -6.10 -21.21
CA MET A 186 4.31 -5.52 -21.65
C MET A 186 4.94 -6.22 -22.86
N ILE A 187 4.40 -7.39 -23.25
CA ILE A 187 4.82 -8.17 -24.42
C ILE A 187 3.63 -8.56 -25.31
#